data_AF-A0A3P7KUQ9-F1
#
_entry.id   AF-A0A3P7KUQ9-F1
#
_cell.length_a   1.000
_cell.length_b   1.000
_cell.length_c   1.000
_cell.angle_alpha   90.00
_cell.angle_beta   90.00
_cell.angle_gamma   90.00
#
_symmetry.space_group_name_H-M   'P 1'
#
loop_
_entity.id
_entity.type
_entity.pdbx_description
1 polymer ?
#
loop_
_entity_poly.entity_id
_entity_poly.type
_entity_poly.pdbx_seq_one_letter_code
_entity_poly.pdbx_strand_id
1 'polypeptide(L)'
;MHLHFIQLAYNNYRFQVLHVEQLTGYKRTKRGYRPLAERLQSQFDFSSVQSPTDPLYNYQWYLKNTGQAGGKARLDLNVEKAWALGFTGKNITTAIMDDGVDYMHPDIKNNFNAEASYDFSSNDPFPYPRYTDD
;
A
#
# COMPACT_ATOMS: atom_id res chain seq x y z
N MET A 1 -26.65 -3.99 -8.45
CA MET A 1 -27.14 -2.97 -7.51
C MET A 1 -27.62 -1.80 -8.38
N HIS A 2 -28.92 -1.51 -8.38
CA HIS A 2 -29.50 -0.44 -9.20
C HIS A 2 -29.50 0.85 -8.39
N LEU A 3 -28.93 1.91 -8.97
CA LEU A 3 -28.98 3.26 -8.42
C LEU A 3 -29.85 4.09 -9.36
N HIS A 4 -30.81 4.79 -8.79
CA HIS A 4 -31.67 5.73 -9.52
C HIS A 4 -31.30 7.14 -9.10
N PHE A 5 -31.03 8.01 -10.07
CA PHE A 5 -30.87 9.43 -9.82
C PHE A 5 -32.23 10.11 -10.03
N ILE A 6 -32.73 10.80 -9.01
CA ILE A 6 -34.02 11.51 -9.07
C ILE A 6 -33.71 12.99 -8.88
N GLN A 7 -33.94 13.79 -9.93
CA GLN A 7 -33.88 15.24 -9.82
C GLN A 7 -35.29 15.75 -9.47
N LEU A 8 -35.43 16.37 -8.30
CA LEU A 8 -36.68 16.99 -7.85
C LEU A 8 -36.62 18.50 -8.12
N ALA A 9 -37.74 19.07 -8.57
CA ALA A 9 -37.95 20.51 -8.56
C ALA A 9 -39.05 20.88 -7.57
N TYR A 10 -38.92 22.05 -6.97
CA TYR A 10 -39.81 22.53 -5.92
C TYR A 10 -40.66 23.67 -6.46
N ASN A 11 -41.99 23.54 -6.41
CA ASN A 11 -42.89 24.69 -6.50
C ASN A 11 -44.23 24.39 -5.81
N ASN A 12 -44.68 25.31 -4.96
CA ASN A 12 -45.96 25.30 -4.25
C ASN A 12 -46.29 23.98 -3.50
N TYR A 13 -45.41 23.61 -2.57
CA TYR A 13 -45.64 22.57 -1.53
C TYR A 13 -46.03 21.16 -2.02
N ARG A 14 -45.84 20.82 -3.29
CA ARG A 14 -45.98 19.44 -3.80
C ARG A 14 -44.77 19.05 -4.65
N PHE A 15 -44.19 17.90 -4.32
CA PHE A 15 -43.11 17.30 -5.09
C PHE A 15 -43.67 16.73 -6.39
N GLN A 16 -43.18 17.21 -7.53
CA GLN A 16 -43.41 16.58 -8.82
C GLN A 16 -42.07 16.06 -9.36
N VAL A 17 -42.07 14.80 -9.79
CA VAL A 17 -40.92 14.20 -10.47
C VAL A 17 -40.94 14.69 -11.91
N LEU A 18 -39.98 15.54 -12.28
CA LEU A 18 -39.89 16.07 -13.65
C LEU A 18 -39.20 15.09 -14.60
N HIS A 19 -38.23 14.34 -14.10
CA HIS A 19 -37.42 13.45 -14.92
C HIS A 19 -36.83 12.30 -14.10
N VAL A 20 -36.86 11.09 -14.67
CA VAL A 20 -36.18 9.91 -14.15
C VAL A 20 -35.38 9.30 -15.28
N GLU A 21 -34.07 9.21 -15.09
CA GLU A 21 -33.19 8.48 -16.01
C GLU A 21 -32.66 7.24 -15.28
N GLN A 22 -32.89 6.07 -15.87
CA GLN A 22 -32.31 4.83 -15.36
C GLN A 22 -30.86 4.74 -15.82
N LEU A 23 -29.93 5.01 -14.92
CA LEU A 23 -28.51 4.74 -15.18
C LEU A 23 -28.28 3.23 -15.17
N THR A 24 -27.91 2.67 -16.32
CA THR A 24 -27.45 1.28 -16.39
C THR A 24 -26.16 1.14 -15.57
N GLY A 25 -26.16 0.24 -14.59
CA GLY A 25 -25.01 0.04 -13.72
C GLY A 25 -23.74 -0.24 -14.52
N TYR A 26 -22.66 0.49 -14.23
CA TYR A 26 -21.34 0.21 -14.79
C TYR A 26 -20.93 -1.21 -14.38
N LYS A 27 -20.75 -2.11 -15.37
CA LYS A 27 -20.12 -3.40 -15.12
C LYS A 27 -18.68 -3.15 -14.68
N ARG A 28 -18.42 -3.24 -13.38
CA ARG A 28 -17.05 -3.27 -12.86
C ARG A 28 -16.42 -4.60 -13.27
N THR A 29 -15.70 -4.61 -14.38
CA THR A 29 -14.69 -5.65 -14.60
C THR A 29 -13.59 -5.43 -13.59
N LYS A 30 -13.38 -6.39 -12.68
CA LYS A 30 -12.15 -6.45 -11.88
C LYS A 30 -11.01 -6.31 -12.88
N ARG A 31 -10.11 -5.35 -12.67
CA ARG A 31 -8.92 -5.17 -13.51
C ARG A 31 -8.17 -6.51 -13.40
N GLY A 32 -8.39 -7.40 -14.36
CA GLY A 32 -7.76 -8.72 -14.37
C GLY A 32 -6.25 -8.55 -14.41
N TYR A 33 -5.52 -9.62 -14.07
CA TYR A 33 -4.09 -9.69 -14.30
C TYR A 33 -3.83 -9.32 -15.77
N ARG A 34 -3.29 -8.12 -16.00
CA ARG A 34 -2.91 -7.70 -17.36
C ARG A 34 -1.68 -8.52 -17.74
N PRO A 35 -1.55 -9.04 -18.97
CA PRO A 35 -0.35 -9.75 -19.44
C PRO A 35 0.91 -8.87 -19.52
N LEU A 36 0.92 -7.68 -18.90
CA LEU A 36 2.07 -6.79 -18.80
C LEU A 36 3.33 -7.51 -18.31
N ALA A 37 3.16 -8.54 -17.47
CA ALA A 37 4.27 -9.37 -17.00
C ALA A 37 5.07 -10.01 -18.15
N GLU A 38 4.42 -10.52 -19.20
CA GLU A 38 5.12 -11.16 -20.34
C GLU A 38 5.90 -10.13 -21.17
N ARG A 39 5.33 -8.94 -21.38
CA ARG A 39 6.01 -7.84 -22.10
C ARG A 39 7.18 -7.26 -21.30
N LEU A 40 7.08 -7.19 -19.98
CA LEU A 40 8.16 -6.69 -19.13
C LEU A 40 9.27 -7.74 -19.01
N GLN A 41 8.95 -9.03 -18.98
CA GLN A 41 9.94 -10.11 -18.89
C GLN A 41 10.85 -10.24 -20.10
N SER A 42 10.42 -9.82 -21.30
CA SER A 42 11.29 -9.78 -22.47
C SER A 42 12.14 -8.51 -22.57
N GLN A 43 11.77 -7.44 -21.85
CA GLN A 43 12.44 -6.14 -21.93
C GLN A 43 13.44 -5.89 -20.80
N PHE A 44 13.28 -6.58 -19.67
CA PHE A 44 14.08 -6.36 -18.47
C PHE A 44 14.76 -7.65 -18.02
N ASP A 45 16.05 -7.54 -17.72
CA ASP A 45 16.80 -8.63 -17.10
C ASP A 45 16.50 -8.67 -15.60
N PHE A 46 15.88 -9.76 -15.16
CA PHE A 46 15.56 -10.01 -13.76
C PHE A 46 16.59 -10.94 -13.06
N SER A 47 17.67 -11.31 -13.76
CA SER A 47 18.66 -12.28 -13.26
C SER A 47 19.66 -11.69 -12.27
N SER A 48 19.80 -10.36 -12.24
CA SER A 48 20.88 -9.67 -11.53
C SER A 48 20.59 -9.30 -10.08
N VAL A 49 19.36 -9.49 -9.58
CA VAL A 49 19.05 -9.14 -8.18
C VAL A 49 19.05 -10.36 -7.28
N GLN A 50 20.03 -10.33 -6.39
CA GLN A 50 20.15 -11.25 -5.28
C GLN A 50 19.16 -10.84 -4.19
N SER A 51 18.41 -11.83 -3.69
CA SER A 51 17.54 -11.64 -2.52
C SER A 51 18.35 -11.08 -1.33
N PRO A 52 17.73 -10.28 -0.45
CA PRO A 52 18.35 -9.83 0.80
C PRO A 52 18.95 -11.01 1.60
N THR A 53 20.07 -10.74 2.26
CA THR A 53 20.82 -11.75 3.03
C THR A 53 20.42 -11.79 4.50
N ASP A 54 19.41 -11.01 4.90
CA ASP A 54 18.95 -10.88 6.26
C ASP A 54 18.51 -12.25 6.83
N PRO A 55 18.89 -12.62 8.06
CA PRO A 55 18.59 -13.93 8.64
C PRO A 55 17.09 -14.26 8.65
N LEU A 56 16.24 -13.23 8.75
CA LEU A 56 14.79 -13.38 8.85
C LEU A 56 14.06 -13.27 7.49
N TYR A 57 14.76 -12.97 6.40
CA TYR A 57 14.13 -12.75 5.08
C TYR A 57 13.29 -13.94 4.62
N ASN A 58 13.77 -15.17 4.85
CA ASN A 58 13.08 -16.40 4.45
C ASN A 58 11.70 -16.58 5.11
N TYR A 59 11.45 -15.92 6.25
CA TYR A 59 10.18 -15.96 6.96
C TYR A 59 9.19 -14.86 6.52
N GLN A 60 9.64 -13.88 5.73
CA GLN A 60 8.84 -12.76 5.25
C GLN A 60 8.05 -13.12 3.98
N TRP A 61 7.02 -13.96 4.16
CA TRP A 61 6.18 -14.48 3.07
C TRP A 61 5.55 -13.40 2.19
N TYR A 62 5.30 -12.21 2.73
CA TYR A 62 4.72 -11.09 1.99
C TYR A 62 5.68 -10.51 0.93
N LEU A 63 7.00 -10.67 1.09
CA LEU A 63 8.01 -10.25 0.12
C LEU A 63 8.25 -11.34 -0.94
N LYS A 64 8.43 -12.59 -0.48
CA LYS A 64 8.65 -13.77 -1.32
C LYS A 64 7.96 -14.99 -0.71
N ASN A 65 6.89 -15.45 -1.37
CA ASN A 65 6.12 -16.59 -0.91
C ASN A 65 6.54 -17.86 -1.67
N THR A 66 7.32 -18.71 -1.02
CA THR A 66 7.71 -20.03 -1.52
C THR A 66 6.78 -21.14 -1.03
N GLY A 67 5.71 -20.80 -0.30
CA GLY A 67 4.88 -21.76 0.43
C GLY A 67 5.42 -22.08 1.83
N GLN A 68 6.38 -21.30 2.34
CA GLN A 68 7.13 -21.58 3.57
C GLN A 68 6.26 -21.69 4.84
N ALA A 69 5.04 -21.14 4.81
CA ALA A 69 4.09 -21.16 5.92
C ALA A 69 2.82 -21.98 5.58
N GLY A 70 2.90 -22.92 4.64
CA GLY A 70 1.75 -23.73 4.18
C GLY A 70 0.73 -22.97 3.33
N GLY A 71 1.05 -21.73 2.93
CA GLY A 71 0.25 -20.92 2.04
C GLY A 71 0.43 -21.25 0.55
N LYS A 72 -0.39 -20.63 -0.30
CA LYS A 72 -0.25 -20.74 -1.76
C LYS A 72 0.99 -19.98 -2.24
N ALA A 73 1.99 -20.69 -2.74
CA ALA A 73 3.21 -20.09 -3.30
C ALA A 73 2.88 -19.02 -4.37
N ARG A 74 3.75 -18.00 -4.46
CA ARG A 74 3.63 -16.81 -5.34
C ARG A 74 2.46 -15.87 -5.01
N LEU A 75 1.75 -16.09 -3.91
CA LEU A 75 0.81 -15.11 -3.36
C LEU A 75 1.59 -14.17 -2.43
N ASP A 76 2.33 -13.25 -3.04
CA ASP A 76 3.17 -12.23 -2.42
C ASP A 76 3.04 -10.88 -3.16
N LEU A 77 3.76 -9.86 -2.71
CA LEU A 77 3.77 -8.54 -3.33
C LEU A 77 4.61 -8.48 -4.63
N ASN A 78 5.34 -9.54 -4.97
CA ASN A 78 6.22 -9.61 -6.14
C ASN A 78 7.24 -8.44 -6.19
N VAL A 79 7.76 -8.04 -5.03
CA VAL A 79 8.68 -6.89 -4.86
C VAL A 79 10.09 -7.15 -5.38
N GLU A 80 10.54 -8.42 -5.41
CA GLU A 80 11.88 -8.75 -5.95
C GLU A 80 12.03 -8.31 -7.41
N LYS A 81 10.93 -8.28 -8.19
CA LYS A 81 10.95 -7.72 -9.55
C LYS A 81 11.13 -6.21 -9.58
N ALA A 82 10.61 -5.48 -8.60
CA ALA A 82 10.86 -4.04 -8.51
C ALA A 82 12.31 -3.76 -8.11
N TRP A 83 12.87 -4.55 -7.19
CA TRP A 83 14.28 -4.47 -6.81
C TRP A 83 15.20 -4.81 -7.98
N ALA A 84 14.86 -5.82 -8.79
CA ALA A 84 15.54 -6.15 -10.05
C ALA A 84 15.64 -4.98 -11.03
N LEU A 85 14.64 -4.12 -11.04
CA LEU A 85 14.63 -2.90 -11.84
C LEU A 85 15.33 -1.70 -11.16
N GLY A 86 15.92 -1.90 -9.97
CA GLY A 86 16.62 -0.87 -9.19
C GLY A 86 15.71 -0.03 -8.30
N PHE A 87 14.41 -0.34 -8.20
CA PHE A 87 13.48 0.44 -7.37
C PHE A 87 13.46 -0.07 -5.93
N THR A 88 14.21 0.59 -5.05
CA THR A 88 14.34 0.22 -3.63
C THR A 88 13.64 1.17 -2.65
N GLY A 89 13.10 2.29 -3.14
CA GLY A 89 12.59 3.37 -2.29
C GLY A 89 13.67 4.40 -1.88
N LYS A 90 14.89 4.30 -2.41
CA LYS A 90 15.93 5.30 -2.19
C LYS A 90 15.44 6.71 -2.54
N ASN A 91 15.71 7.67 -1.67
CA ASN A 91 15.26 9.07 -1.75
C ASN A 91 13.74 9.29 -1.61
N ILE A 92 12.99 8.28 -1.17
CA ILE A 92 11.59 8.43 -0.77
C ILE A 92 11.53 8.51 0.76
N THR A 93 10.85 9.53 1.28
CA THR A 93 10.53 9.64 2.72
C THR A 93 9.09 9.24 2.95
N THR A 94 8.88 8.28 3.85
CA THR A 94 7.56 7.80 4.25
C THR A 94 7.36 8.12 5.73
N ALA A 95 6.30 8.85 6.07
CA ALA A 95 5.92 9.11 7.46
C ALA A 95 4.94 8.05 7.96
N ILE A 96 5.15 7.57 9.18
CA ILE A 96 4.28 6.63 9.88
C ILE A 96 3.62 7.38 11.02
N MET A 97 2.29 7.44 11.04
CA MET A 97 1.51 8.05 12.12
C MET A 97 1.03 6.95 13.06
N ASP A 98 1.75 6.76 14.16
CA ASP A 98 1.52 5.67 15.13
C ASP A 98 1.93 6.14 16.55
N ASP A 99 2.11 5.20 17.48
CA ASP A 99 2.51 5.42 18.87
C ASP A 99 4.00 5.79 19.07
N GLY A 100 4.83 5.61 18.04
CA GLY A 100 6.24 5.97 18.06
C GLY A 100 7.06 5.13 17.09
N VAL A 101 8.38 5.35 17.10
CA VAL A 101 9.35 4.55 16.35
C VAL A 101 10.65 4.46 17.15
N ASP A 102 11.10 3.22 17.39
CA ASP A 102 12.45 3.00 17.92
C ASP A 102 13.47 3.30 16.81
N TYR A 103 13.81 4.59 16.69
CA TYR A 103 14.78 5.07 15.71
C TYR A 103 16.22 4.62 16.01
N MET A 104 16.47 3.97 17.17
CA MET A 104 17.77 3.41 17.51
C MET A 104 17.91 1.94 17.12
N HIS A 105 16.81 1.28 16.74
CA HIS A 105 16.80 -0.11 16.29
C HIS A 105 17.79 -0.33 15.12
N PRO A 106 18.63 -1.39 15.12
CA PRO A 106 19.65 -1.60 14.11
C PRO A 106 19.13 -1.65 12.67
N ASP A 107 17.92 -2.18 12.46
CA ASP A 107 17.27 -2.26 11.13
C ASP A 107 16.61 -0.94 10.68
N ILE A 108 16.45 0.05 11.57
CA ILE A 108 15.73 1.31 11.29
C ILE A 108 16.69 2.50 11.27
N LYS A 109 17.67 2.55 12.18
CA LYS A 109 18.52 3.73 12.44
C LYS A 109 19.17 4.36 11.21
N ASN A 110 19.52 3.54 10.21
CA ASN A 110 20.18 4.02 8.99
C ASN A 110 19.20 4.63 7.97
N ASN A 111 17.89 4.37 8.13
CA ASN A 111 16.82 4.85 7.25
C ASN A 111 15.89 5.85 7.96
N PHE A 112 16.15 6.18 9.22
CA PHE A 112 15.36 7.15 9.97
C PHE A 112 15.60 8.58 9.47
N ASN A 113 14.52 9.37 9.37
CA ASN A 113 14.57 10.78 9.00
C ASN A 113 14.00 11.63 10.14
N ALA A 114 14.87 12.27 10.91
CA ALA A 114 14.49 13.12 12.04
C ALA A 114 13.69 14.36 11.61
N GLU A 115 13.97 14.94 10.44
CA GLU A 115 13.24 16.11 9.93
C GLU A 115 11.79 15.79 9.56
N ALA A 116 11.52 14.51 9.25
CA ALA A 116 10.19 14.01 8.92
C ALA A 116 9.46 13.40 10.13
N SER A 117 10.00 13.57 11.34
CA SER A 117 9.51 12.92 12.55
C SER A 117 9.15 13.93 13.64
N TYR A 118 8.09 13.65 14.39
CA TYR A 118 7.65 14.48 15.51
C TYR A 118 6.77 13.69 16.48
N ASP A 119 6.97 13.89 17.78
CA ASP A 119 6.09 13.38 18.83
C ASP A 119 5.05 14.45 19.20
N PHE A 120 3.80 14.24 18.77
CA PHE A 120 2.70 15.14 19.10
C PHE A 120 2.14 14.93 20.52
N SER A 121 2.33 13.76 21.11
CA SER A 121 1.85 13.45 22.46
C SER A 121 2.69 14.17 23.51
N SER A 122 4.01 14.22 23.30
CA SER A 122 4.95 14.91 24.19
C SER A 122 5.37 16.30 23.71
N ASN A 123 4.96 16.67 22.49
CA ASN A 123 5.29 17.93 21.84
C ASN A 123 6.81 18.17 21.74
N ASP A 124 7.53 17.17 21.26
CA ASP A 124 8.98 17.19 21.09
C ASP A 124 9.43 16.42 19.82
N PRO A 125 10.68 16.58 19.36
CA PRO A 125 11.13 15.97 18.11
C PRO A 125 11.56 14.49 18.25
N PHE A 126 11.33 13.84 19.40
CA PHE A 126 11.82 12.51 19.70
C PHE A 126 10.66 11.50 19.76
N PRO A 127 10.30 10.86 18.64
CA PRO A 127 9.19 9.90 18.57
C PRO A 127 9.57 8.53 19.17
N TYR A 128 10.50 8.48 20.13
CA TYR A 128 10.89 7.22 20.75
C TYR A 128 9.70 6.66 21.54
N PRO A 129 9.34 5.37 21.39
CA PRO A 129 8.19 4.79 22.07
C PRO A 129 8.33 4.93 23.58
N ARG A 130 7.27 5.41 24.23
CA ARG A 130 7.22 5.52 25.69
C ARG A 130 6.17 4.57 26.18
N TYR A 131 6.59 3.62 27.02
CA TYR A 131 5.68 2.82 27.82
C TYR A 131 5.28 3.66 29.03
N THR A 132 4.48 4.70 28.80
CA THR A 132 3.76 5.32 29.92
C THR A 132 2.61 4.40 30.27
N ASP A 133 2.36 4.23 31.57
CA ASP A 133 1.21 3.46 32.06
C ASP A 133 -0.07 4.27 31.83
N ASP A 134 -0.70 4.16 30.65
CA ASP A 134 -2.10 4.53 30.45
C ASP A 134 -3.08 3.42 30.84
#